data_AF-A0AB35AQF8-F1
#
_entry.id   AF-A0AB35AQF8-F1
#
_cell.length_a   1.000
_cell.length_b   1.000
_cell.length_c   1.000
_cell.angle_alpha   90.00
_cell.angle_beta   90.00
_cell.angle_gamma   90.00
#
_symmetry.space_group_name_H-M   'P 1'
#
loop_
_entity.id
_entity.type
_entity.pdbx_description
1 polymer ?
#
loop_
_entity_poly.entity_id
_entity_poly.type
_entity_poly.pdbx_seq_one_letter_code
_entity_poly.pdbx_strand_id
1 'polypeptide(L)' 'YRQGPWKNREAVELATLKWVYWFNNRRILSSIGNIPPPEAEARFYAQQKSHALAA' A
#
# COMPACT_ATOMS: atom_id res chain seq x y z
N TYR A 1 -13.21 -15.49 0.84
CA TYR A 1 -13.01 -15.74 -0.59
C TYR A 1 -11.66 -16.41 -0.78
N ARG A 2 -11.61 -17.69 -1.18
CA ARG A 2 -10.35 -18.36 -1.53
C ARG A 2 -10.05 -18.09 -2.99
N GLN A 3 -8.84 -17.62 -3.28
CA GLN A 3 -8.38 -17.31 -4.62
C GLN A 3 -7.59 -18.47 -5.26
N GLY A 4 -7.45 -19.61 -4.56
CA GLY A 4 -6.65 -20.75 -5.01
C GLY A 4 -7.44 -22.06 -5.11
N PRO A 5 -6.82 -23.11 -5.68
CA PRO A 5 -5.38 -23.26 -5.91
C PRO A 5 -4.85 -22.56 -7.18
N TRP A 6 -3.63 -22.01 -7.10
CA TRP A 6 -2.96 -21.36 -8.23
C TRP A 6 -2.24 -22.39 -9.10
N LYS A 7 -2.46 -22.33 -10.42
CA LYS A 7 -1.99 -23.37 -11.35
C LYS A 7 -0.54 -23.20 -11.81
N ASN A 8 -0.02 -21.98 -11.77
CA ASN A 8 1.33 -21.63 -12.21
C ASN A 8 1.79 -20.33 -11.52
N ARG A 9 3.05 -19.96 -11.77
CA ARG A 9 3.68 -18.77 -11.18
C ARG A 9 2.98 -17.48 -11.62
N GLU A 10 2.60 -17.40 -12.89
CA GLU A 10 1.95 -16.22 -13.49
C GLU A 10 0.62 -15.91 -12.80
N ALA A 11 -0.13 -16.94 -12.39
CA ALA A 11 -1.37 -16.78 -11.64
C ALA A 11 -1.13 -16.16 -10.25
N VAL A 12 -0.04 -16.55 -9.57
CA VAL A 12 0.34 -15.98 -8.27
C VAL A 12 0.81 -14.53 -8.43
N GLU A 13 1.61 -14.25 -9.46
CA GLU A 13 2.09 -12.89 -9.77
C GLU A 13 0.90 -11.96 -10.03
N LEU A 14 -0.06 -12.37 -10.86
CA LEU A 14 -1.26 -11.57 -11.12
C LEU A 14 -2.12 -11.38 -9.87
N ALA A 15 -2.29 -12.40 -9.05
CA ALA A 15 -3.02 -12.30 -7.80
C ALA A 15 -2.36 -11.29 -6.84
N THR A 16 -1.03 -11.33 -6.76
CA THR A 16 -0.24 -10.41 -5.96
C THR A 16 -0.39 -8.98 -6.47
N LEU A 17 -0.27 -8.76 -7.78
CA LEU A 17 -0.47 -7.44 -8.40
C LEU A 17 -1.87 -6.87 -8.09
N LYS A 18 -2.92 -7.69 -8.19
CA LYS A 18 -4.29 -7.29 -7.85
C LYS A 18 -4.41 -6.91 -6.38
N TRP A 19 -3.81 -7.68 -5.48
CA TRP A 19 -3.83 -7.40 -4.05
C TRP A 19 -3.08 -6.11 -3.72
N VAL A 20 -1.87 -5.92 -4.24
CA VAL A 20 -1.06 -4.71 -4.05
C VAL A 20 -1.80 -3.49 -4.57
N TYR A 21 -2.38 -3.59 -5.77
CA TYR A 21 -3.17 -2.50 -6.33
C TYR A 21 -4.35 -2.11 -5.43
N TRP A 22 -5.12 -3.08 -4.94
CA TRP A 22 -6.22 -2.83 -4.02
C TRP A 22 -5.73 -2.21 -2.70
N PHE A 23 -4.65 -2.76 -2.12
CA PHE A 23 -4.09 -2.28 -0.87
C PHE A 23 -3.64 -0.82 -0.99
N ASN A 24 -2.95 -0.47 -2.06
CA ASN A 24 -2.39 0.87 -2.25
C ASN A 24 -3.43 1.91 -2.69
N ASN A 25 -4.42 1.52 -3.49
CA ASN A 25 -5.31 2.50 -4.15
C ASN A 25 -6.75 2.48 -3.66
N ARG A 26 -7.17 1.45 -2.92
CA ARG A 26 -8.57 1.26 -2.52
C ARG A 26 -8.74 1.03 -1.02
N ARG A 27 -7.74 0.49 -0.33
CA ARG A 27 -7.83 0.19 1.10
C ARG A 27 -7.69 1.48 1.92
N ILE A 28 -8.69 1.75 2.75
CA ILE A 28 -8.65 2.80 3.77
C ILE A 28 -8.30 2.16 5.12
N LEU A 29 -7.35 2.77 5.85
CA LEU A 29 -6.84 2.26 7.11
C LEU A 29 -7.03 3.29 8.23
N SER A 30 -7.82 2.92 9.24
CA SER A 30 -8.08 3.80 10.40
C SER A 30 -6.85 4.06 11.25
N SER A 31 -5.95 3.09 11.36
CA SER A 31 -4.69 3.22 12.12
C SER A 31 -3.74 4.30 11.59
N ILE A 32 -3.92 4.73 10.34
CA ILE A 32 -3.13 5.81 9.71
C ILE A 32 -3.98 7.04 9.37
N GLY A 33 -5.15 7.17 10.02
CA GLY A 33 -6.01 8.35 9.87
C GLY A 33 -7.03 8.27 8.73
N ASN A 34 -7.47 7.06 8.35
CA ASN A 34 -8.48 6.82 7.31
C ASN A 34 -8.09 7.35 5.92
N ILE A 35 -6.82 7.16 5.53
CA ILE A 35 -6.32 7.49 4.19
C ILE A 35 -5.67 6.25 3.55
N PRO A 36 -5.46 6.25 2.21
CA PRO A 36 -4.69 5.20 1.55
C PRO A 36 -3.23 5.16 2.03
N PRO A 37 -2.61 3.96 2.08
CA PRO A 37 -1.21 3.81 2.52
C PRO A 37 -0.20 4.71 1.80
N PRO A 38 -0.21 4.84 0.45
CA PRO A 38 0.76 5.68 -0.25
C PRO A 38 0.66 7.15 0.14
N GLU A 39 -0.54 7.63 0.47
CA GLU A 39 -0.75 9.01 0.91
C GLU A 39 -0.17 9.23 2.32
N ALA A 40 -0.39 8.29 3.23
CA ALA A 40 0.21 8.35 4.56
C ALA A 40 1.75 8.34 4.51
N GLU A 41 2.31 7.48 3.65
CA GLU A 41 3.75 7.41 3.41
C GLU A 41 4.31 8.72 2.84
N ALA A 42 3.64 9.31 1.85
CA ALA A 42 4.03 10.60 1.29
C ALA A 42 4.04 11.72 2.34
N ARG A 43 3.03 11.78 3.22
CA ARG A 43 2.95 12.74 4.33
C ARG A 43 4.10 12.54 5.32
N PHE A 44 4.37 11.29 5.69
CA PHE A 44 5.46 10.95 6.61
C PHE A 44 6.83 11.38 6.08
N TYR A 45 7.12 11.10 4.79
CA TYR A 45 8.39 11.52 4.19
C TYR A 45 8.49 13.04 4.00
N ALA A 46 7.39 13.72 3.68
CA ALA A 46 7.37 15.19 3.62
C ALA A 46 7.72 15.81 4.98
N GLN A 47 7.13 15.27 6.06
CA GLN A 47 7.43 15.71 7.42
C GLN A 47 8.88 15.40 7.83
N GLN A 48 9.39 14.21 7.54
CA GLN A 48 10.80 13.90 7.83
C GLN A 48 11.76 14.85 7.11
N LYS A 49 11.50 15.16 5.83
CA LYS A 49 12.31 16.11 5.07
C LYS A 49 12.27 17.52 5.67
N SER A 50 11.09 17.98 6.09
CA SER A 50 10.97 19.30 6.72
C SER A 50 11.71 19.37 8.06
N HIS A 51 11.65 18.31 8.87
CA HIS A 51 12.40 18.22 10.11
C HIS A 51 13.92 18.21 9.87
N ALA A 52 14.39 17.48 8.85
CA ALA A 52 15.80 17.46 8.48
C ALA A 52 16.33 18.81 7.96
N LEU A 53 15.48 19.62 7.32
CA LEU A 53 15.83 20.97 6.85
C LEU A 53 15.82 22.03 7.97
N ALA A 54 15.11 21.77 9.08
CA ALA A 54 14.98 22.69 10.20
C ALA A 54 15.99 22.43 11.34
N ALA A 55 16.79 21.37 11.23
CA ALA A 55 17.85 20.99 12.18
C ALA A 55 19.23 21.48 11.69
#